data_AF-A0A2H5XRP8-F1
#
_entry.id   AF-A0A2H5XRP8-F1
#
_cell.length_a   1.000
_cell.length_b   1.000
_cell.length_c   1.000
_cell.angle_alpha   90.00
_cell.angle_beta   90.00
_cell.angle_gamma   90.00
#
_symmetry.space_group_name_H-M   'P 1'
#
loop_
_entity.id
_entity.type
_entity.pdbx_description
1 polymer ?
#
loop_
_entity_poly.entity_id
_entity_poly.type
_entity_poly.pdbx_seq_one_letter_code
_entity_poly.pdbx_strand_id
1 'polypeptide(L)'
;MKEKSLNEKVEKFNSYILSDIRPRIKASPQIEDVVVWVKDFDEETGTLVLGLALGDGVGCSPFCGCAANQIAQLIANELAYEFPEIKRVVGLAEIPPDDFLKLWNEN
;
A
#
# COMPACT_ATOMS: atom_id res chain seq x y z
N MET A 1 20.99 -9.19 12.42
CA MET A 1 19.78 -9.62 13.17
C MET A 1 18.58 -8.67 13.00
N LYS A 2 18.72 -7.45 12.46
CA LYS A 2 17.61 -6.51 12.23
C LYS A 2 16.73 -6.79 10.99
N GLU A 3 17.28 -7.42 9.94
CA GLU A 3 16.53 -7.66 8.69
C GLU A 3 15.37 -8.66 8.81
N LYS A 4 15.39 -9.59 9.77
CA LYS A 4 14.30 -10.58 9.90
C LYS A 4 12.99 -9.97 10.42
N SER A 5 13.05 -9.10 11.44
CA SER A 5 11.83 -8.53 12.03
C SER A 5 11.14 -7.51 11.13
N LEU A 6 11.91 -6.81 10.29
CA LEU A 6 11.39 -5.84 9.33
C LEU A 6 10.54 -6.53 8.25
N ASN A 7 11.03 -7.65 7.71
CA ASN A 7 10.29 -8.45 6.74
C ASN A 7 9.01 -9.03 7.33
N GLU A 8 9.02 -9.55 8.56
CA GLU A 8 7.82 -10.11 9.19
C GLU A 8 6.71 -9.05 9.38
N LYS A 9 7.07 -7.81 9.72
CA LYS A 9 6.10 -6.71 9.84
C LYS A 9 5.54 -6.28 8.49
N VAL A 10 6.42 -6.11 7.50
CA VAL A 10 6.01 -5.76 6.14
C VAL A 10 5.09 -6.85 5.56
N GLU A 11 5.38 -8.12 5.77
CA GLU A 11 4.52 -9.26 5.41
C GLU A 11 3.16 -9.20 6.12
N LYS A 12 3.14 -8.89 7.42
CA LYS A 12 1.91 -8.75 8.19
C LYS A 12 1.04 -7.60 7.65
N PHE A 13 1.63 -6.45 7.39
CA PHE A 13 0.91 -5.31 6.84
C PHE A 13 0.40 -5.59 5.44
N ASN A 14 1.20 -6.24 4.59
CA ASN A 14 0.80 -6.68 3.27
C ASN A 14 -0.35 -7.70 3.31
N SER A 15 -0.34 -8.61 4.29
CA SER A 15 -1.44 -9.56 4.50
C SER A 15 -2.76 -8.85 4.79
N TYR A 16 -2.73 -7.83 5.67
CA TYR A 16 -3.90 -6.99 5.96
C TYR A 16 -4.38 -6.20 4.74
N ILE A 17 -3.43 -5.65 3.96
CA ILE A 17 -3.75 -4.96 2.71
C ILE A 17 -4.50 -5.90 1.74
N LEU A 18 -4.06 -7.15 1.61
CA LEU A 18 -4.68 -8.14 0.71
C LEU A 18 -6.04 -8.64 1.20
N SER A 19 -6.24 -8.76 2.52
CA SER A 19 -7.48 -9.28 3.12
C SER A 19 -8.57 -8.22 3.25
N ASP A 20 -8.23 -7.01 3.69
CA ASP A 20 -9.22 -6.01 4.13
C ASP A 20 -9.30 -4.81 3.18
N ILE A 21 -8.15 -4.33 2.70
CA ILE A 21 -8.09 -3.12 1.85
C ILE A 21 -8.36 -3.46 0.38
N ARG A 22 -7.73 -4.52 -0.16
CA ARG A 22 -7.86 -4.93 -1.56
C ARG A 22 -9.30 -5.14 -2.01
N PRO A 23 -10.19 -5.85 -1.28
CA PRO A 23 -11.57 -6.04 -1.72
C PRO A 23 -12.32 -4.72 -1.89
N ARG A 24 -12.04 -3.73 -1.04
CA ARG A 24 -12.67 -2.40 -1.07
C ARG A 24 -12.16 -1.55 -2.23
N ILE A 25 -10.86 -1.64 -2.51
CA ILE A 25 -10.26 -0.98 -3.68
C ILE A 25 -10.84 -1.58 -4.97
N LYS A 26 -10.84 -2.91 -5.10
CA LYS A 26 -11.41 -3.62 -6.28
C LYS A 26 -12.91 -3.37 -6.46
N ALA A 27 -13.66 -3.14 -5.37
CA ALA A 27 -15.10 -2.84 -5.44
C ALA A 27 -15.40 -1.38 -5.84
N SER A 28 -14.41 -0.49 -5.86
CA SER A 28 -14.61 0.93 -6.16
C SER A 28 -14.54 1.19 -7.67
N PRO A 29 -15.63 1.60 -8.32
CA PRO A 29 -15.65 1.84 -9.77
C PRO A 29 -14.83 3.06 -10.22
N GLN A 30 -14.35 3.88 -9.28
CA GLN A 30 -13.49 5.04 -9.56
C GLN A 30 -11.99 4.70 -9.49
N ILE A 31 -11.67 3.48 -9.04
CA ILE A 31 -10.32 3.04 -8.71
C ILE A 31 -10.08 1.70 -9.44
N GLU A 32 -10.40 1.66 -10.73
CA GLU A 32 -10.03 0.54 -11.59
C GLU A 32 -8.48 0.51 -11.70
N ASP A 33 -7.90 -0.68 -11.56
CA ASP A 33 -6.47 -0.94 -11.74
C ASP A 33 -5.49 -0.32 -10.73
N VAL A 34 -5.93 0.00 -9.51
CA VAL A 34 -4.99 0.34 -8.43
C VAL A 34 -4.49 -0.89 -7.69
N VAL A 35 -3.18 -0.96 -7.54
CA VAL A 35 -2.49 -1.94 -6.68
C VAL A 35 -1.84 -1.18 -5.53
N VAL A 36 -2.04 -1.64 -4.30
CA VAL A 36 -1.41 -1.06 -3.10
C VAL A 36 -0.64 -2.14 -2.37
N TRP A 37 0.57 -1.83 -1.94
CA TRP A 37 1.38 -2.72 -1.10
C TRP A 37 2.25 -1.93 -0.13
N VAL A 38 2.69 -2.59 0.93
CA VAL A 38 3.71 -2.06 1.83
C VAL A 38 5.08 -2.37 1.25
N LYS A 39 5.84 -1.30 0.97
CA LYS A 39 7.21 -1.38 0.49
C LYS A 39 8.21 -1.47 1.64
N ASP A 40 8.03 -0.63 2.64
CA ASP A 40 8.95 -0.53 3.77
C ASP A 40 8.24 0.01 5.02
N PHE A 41 8.86 -0.23 6.17
CA PHE A 41 8.41 0.32 7.45
C PHE A 41 9.61 0.75 8.27
N ASP A 42 9.75 2.05 8.50
CA ASP A 42 10.75 2.59 9.41
C ASP A 42 10.25 2.50 10.85
N GLU A 43 10.80 1.56 11.62
CA GLU A 43 10.45 1.37 13.03
C GLU A 43 10.88 2.52 13.94
N GLU A 44 11.91 3.29 13.55
CA GLU A 44 12.43 4.39 14.37
C GLU A 44 11.44 5.56 14.37
N THR A 45 10.87 5.87 13.21
CA THR A 45 9.91 6.96 13.04
C THR A 45 8.45 6.49 13.05
N GLY A 46 8.21 5.19 12.94
CA GLY A 46 6.88 4.62 12.72
C GLY A 46 6.31 4.97 11.35
N THR A 47 7.16 5.17 10.34
CA THR A 47 6.73 5.57 8.99
C THR A 47 6.55 4.35 8.11
N LEU A 48 5.32 4.11 7.66
CA LEU A 48 4.99 3.12 6.64
C LEU A 48 5.11 3.73 5.25
N VAL A 49 5.87 3.08 4.38
CA VAL A 49 5.98 3.45 2.96
C VAL A 49 5.13 2.49 2.14
N LEU A 50 4.11 3.03 1.50
CA LEU A 50 3.25 2.31 0.58
C LEU A 50 3.72 2.53 -0.86
N GLY A 51 3.82 1.44 -1.60
CA GLY A 51 3.87 1.48 -3.06
C GLY A 51 2.46 1.44 -3.61
N LEU A 52 2.21 2.28 -4.62
CA LEU A 52 0.93 2.34 -5.32
C LEU A 52 1.19 2.29 -6.83
N ALA A 53 0.59 1.31 -7.48
CA ALA A 53 0.47 1.27 -8.93
C ALA A 53 -0.88 1.87 -9.27
N LEU A 54 -0.89 2.95 -10.03
CA LEU A 54 -2.11 3.56 -10.54
C LEU A 54 -2.20 3.13 -12.00
N GLY A 55 -3.19 2.32 -12.38
CA GLY A 55 -3.37 1.89 -13.76
C GLY A 55 -3.57 3.05 -14.74
N ASP A 56 -3.68 2.71 -16.03
CA ASP A 56 -3.96 3.67 -17.09
C ASP A 56 -5.38 4.27 -16.90
N GLY A 57 -5.49 5.39 -16.19
CA GLY A 57 -6.77 6.06 -15.97
C GLY A 57 -6.84 7.06 -14.81
N VAL A 58 -5.91 7.00 -13.84
CA VAL A 58 -5.95 7.85 -12.64
C VAL A 58 -5.19 9.18 -12.84
N GLY A 59 -5.71 10.06 -13.70
CA GLY A 59 -5.25 11.46 -13.82
C GLY A 59 -3.85 11.69 -14.44
N CYS A 60 -3.40 12.96 -14.47
CA CYS A 60 -2.27 13.47 -15.25
C CYS A 60 -0.97 12.65 -15.08
N SER A 61 -0.77 11.68 -15.96
CA SER A 61 0.27 10.64 -15.89
C SER A 61 0.01 9.60 -14.77
N PRO A 62 0.07 8.29 -15.09
CA PRO A 62 -0.12 7.19 -14.12
C PRO A 62 0.90 7.17 -12.97
N PHE A 63 1.85 8.11 -12.96
CA PHE A 63 2.88 8.30 -11.94
C PHE A 63 2.75 9.62 -11.15
N CYS A 64 1.58 10.28 -11.15
CA CYS A 64 1.43 11.48 -10.34
C CYS A 64 1.46 11.11 -8.85
N GLY A 65 2.57 11.42 -8.17
CA GLY A 65 2.74 11.15 -6.74
C GLY A 65 1.63 11.74 -5.85
N CYS A 66 0.87 12.71 -6.36
CA CYS A 66 -0.31 13.26 -5.69
C CYS A 66 -1.43 12.24 -5.51
N ALA A 67 -1.79 11.49 -6.56
CA ALA A 67 -2.87 10.49 -6.47
C ALA A 67 -2.45 9.32 -5.58
N ALA A 68 -1.20 8.86 -5.71
CA ALA A 68 -0.64 7.82 -4.85
C ALA A 68 -0.67 8.24 -3.37
N ASN A 69 -0.26 9.47 -3.08
CA ASN A 69 -0.28 9.97 -1.70
C ASN A 69 -1.72 10.18 -1.19
N GLN A 70 -2.67 10.61 -2.02
CA GLN A 70 -4.08 10.72 -1.62
C GLN A 70 -4.67 9.38 -1.21
N ILE A 71 -4.48 8.33 -2.03
CA ILE A 71 -4.94 6.97 -1.70
C ILE A 71 -4.25 6.47 -0.43
N ALA A 72 -2.94 6.69 -0.30
CA ALA A 72 -2.21 6.33 0.91
C ALA A 72 -2.78 7.03 2.17
N GLN A 73 -3.15 8.31 2.08
CA GLN A 73 -3.79 9.02 3.20
C GLN A 73 -5.20 8.48 3.53
N LEU A 74 -5.97 8.03 2.52
CA LEU A 74 -7.29 7.44 2.76
C LEU A 74 -7.21 6.17 3.61
N ILE A 75 -6.21 5.32 3.35
CA ILE A 75 -5.99 4.08 4.10
C ILE A 75 -5.09 4.25 5.34
N ALA A 76 -4.43 5.41 5.47
CA ALA A 76 -3.49 5.67 6.58
C ALA A 76 -4.15 5.58 7.95
N ASN A 77 -5.35 6.14 8.11
CA ASN A 77 -6.07 6.13 9.39
C ASN A 77 -6.45 4.71 9.80
N GLU A 78 -6.81 3.87 8.83
CA GLU A 78 -7.20 2.49 9.07
C GLU A 78 -5.97 1.64 9.44
N LEU A 79 -4.87 1.82 8.71
CA LEU A 79 -3.60 1.17 9.03
C LEU A 79 -3.08 1.58 10.41
N ALA A 80 -3.18 2.86 10.78
CA ALA A 80 -2.78 3.33 12.10
C ALA A 80 -3.72 2.88 13.23
N TYR A 81 -4.99 2.62 12.92
CA TYR A 81 -5.95 2.06 13.87
C TYR A 81 -5.65 0.59 14.17
N GLU A 82 -5.44 -0.22 13.13
CA GLU A 82 -5.13 -1.64 13.25
C GLU A 82 -3.71 -1.89 13.77
N PHE A 83 -2.76 -1.05 13.36
CA PHE A 83 -1.35 -1.14 13.75
C PHE A 83 -0.88 0.16 14.41
N PRO A 84 -1.03 0.29 15.75
CA PRO A 84 -0.69 1.51 16.49
C PRO A 84 0.78 1.93 16.41
N GLU A 85 1.69 1.03 15.99
CA GLU A 85 3.09 1.36 15.68
C GLU A 85 3.25 2.28 14.46
N ILE A 86 2.26 2.32 13.56
CA ILE A 86 2.25 3.19 12.40
C ILE A 86 1.87 4.60 12.84
N LYS A 87 2.82 5.53 12.76
CA LYS A 87 2.65 6.95 13.09
C LYS A 87 2.41 7.80 11.85
N ARG A 88 2.94 7.36 10.71
CA ARG A 88 2.84 8.07 9.44
C ARG A 88 2.76 7.08 8.30
N VAL A 89 2.00 7.44 7.26
CA VAL A 89 1.94 6.70 6.00
C VAL A 89 2.32 7.62 4.86
N VAL A 90 3.18 7.14 3.97
CA VAL A 90 3.63 7.85 2.77
C VAL A 90 3.34 6.97 1.55
N GLY A 91 2.62 7.51 0.57
CA GLY A 91 2.36 6.83 -0.70
C GLY A 91 3.35 7.24 -1.78
N LEU A 92 3.94 6.26 -2.46
CA LEU A 92 4.80 6.46 -3.62
C LEU A 92 4.20 5.76 -4.84
N ALA A 93 4.15 6.45 -5.97
CA ALA A 93 3.77 5.83 -7.24
C ALA A 93 4.92 4.96 -7.74
N GLU A 94 4.71 3.65 -7.83
CA GLU A 94 5.75 2.69 -8.21
C GLU A 94 5.14 1.49 -8.94
N ILE A 95 5.98 0.71 -9.63
CA ILE A 95 5.58 -0.55 -10.25
C ILE A 95 5.61 -1.65 -9.16
N PRO A 96 4.53 -2.43 -9.01
CA PRO A 96 4.45 -3.46 -7.98
C PRO A 96 5.42 -4.61 -8.32
N PRO A 97 6.03 -5.26 -7.30
CA PRO A 97 6.80 -6.47 -7.51
C PRO A 97 5.95 -7.56 -8.17
N ASP A 98 6.51 -8.31 -9.11
CA ASP A 98 5.78 -9.35 -9.88
C ASP A 98 5.05 -10.36 -8.98
N ASP A 99 5.70 -10.80 -7.90
CA ASP A 99 5.12 -11.76 -6.97
C ASP A 99 3.93 -11.17 -6.21
N PHE A 100 4.00 -9.90 -5.82
CA PHE A 100 2.88 -9.20 -5.19
C PHE A 100 1.75 -8.93 -6.18
N LEU A 101 2.08 -8.57 -7.42
CA LEU A 101 1.09 -8.34 -8.48
C LEU A 101 0.30 -9.62 -8.77
N LYS A 102 0.95 -10.79 -8.78
CA LYS A 102 0.26 -12.08 -8.88
C LYS A 102 -0.70 -12.28 -7.71
N LEU A 103 -0.24 -12.12 -6.46
CA LEU A 103 -1.09 -12.25 -5.27
C LEU A 103 -2.27 -11.28 -5.28
N TRP A 104 -2.07 -10.06 -5.77
CA TRP A 104 -3.13 -9.05 -5.89
C TRP A 104 -4.23 -9.50 -6.86
N ASN A 105 -3.82 -10.05 -8.00
CA ASN A 105 -4.71 -10.52 -9.07
C ASN A 105 -5.33 -11.89 -8.80
N GLU A 106 -4.68 -12.73 -7.99
CA GLU A 106 -5.23 -13.98 -7.47
C GLU A 106 -6.38 -13.67 -6.48
N ASN A 107 -7.58 -13.54 -7.04
CA ASN A 107 -8.95 -13.55 -6.49
C ASN A 107 -9.81 -12.72 -7.43
#